data_AF-A0A3Q3WZI4-F1
#
_entry.id   AF-A0A3Q3WZI4-F1
#
_cell.length_a   1.000
_cell.length_b   1.000
_cell.length_c   1.000
_cell.angle_alpha   90.00
_cell.angle_beta   90.00
_cell.angle_gamma   90.00
#
_symmetry.space_group_name_H-M   'P 1'
#
loop_
_entity.id
_entity.type
_entity.pdbx_description
1 polymer ?
#
loop_
_entity_poly.entity_id
_entity_poly.type
_entity_poly.pdbx_seq_one_letter_code
_entity_poly.pdbx_strand_id
1 'polypeptide(L)'
;TAKMSCINEDQYTSKDGRCCDRCQAGQSTLLSATECAQCNHGLYTATKNHMRKCNICTVCSPSKTLKDCTAQVDAVCTCVSGFYCSNNRCDHCRPASRCSRGEGVKALATHTNDTICAPCEDGTYSNVTDFHSPCRAHTRCEDIGRELKTLGTRTTDAICGNFKSHCHWALPASLWSGLVLTALILFGLIYWREKRRSRRTGLNVEFISSSDHDMVNDNTQGSLDSCLPITPLKASVSFAESSHGNGSTGYSTGNFLRSYSEPQEDEWCGT
;
A
#
# COMPACT_ATOMS: atom_id res chain seq x y z
N THR A 1 -13.59 42.47 -63.34
CA THR A 1 -14.40 42.65 -62.11
C THR A 1 -13.53 42.37 -60.91
N ALA A 2 -13.47 43.26 -59.92
CA ALA A 2 -12.71 42.98 -58.69
C ALA A 2 -13.42 41.89 -57.88
N LYS A 3 -12.69 40.85 -57.47
CA LYS A 3 -13.22 39.76 -56.64
C LYS A 3 -13.09 40.18 -55.17
N MET A 4 -14.19 40.62 -54.57
CA MET A 4 -14.22 41.09 -53.18
C MET A 4 -13.83 39.94 -52.23
N SER A 5 -12.60 39.96 -51.72
CA SER A 5 -12.17 39.10 -50.62
C SER A 5 -12.67 39.68 -49.30
N CYS A 6 -13.14 38.82 -48.40
CA CYS A 6 -13.54 39.24 -47.07
C CYS A 6 -12.33 39.74 -46.27
N ILE A 7 -12.52 40.79 -45.46
CA ILE A 7 -11.44 41.52 -44.78
C ILE A 7 -10.95 40.78 -43.52
N ASN A 8 -11.80 39.92 -42.94
CA ASN A 8 -11.52 39.17 -41.71
C ASN A 8 -11.18 37.70 -42.04
N GLU A 9 -10.15 37.15 -41.40
CA GLU A 9 -9.79 35.71 -41.51
C GLU A 9 -10.87 34.77 -40.94
N ASP A 10 -11.76 35.27 -40.08
CA ASP A 10 -12.94 34.53 -39.65
C ASP A 10 -14.04 34.47 -40.72
N GLN A 11 -13.95 35.22 -41.83
CA GLN A 11 -14.97 35.30 -42.88
C GLN A 11 -14.57 34.68 -44.21
N TYR A 12 -15.51 34.05 -44.89
CA TYR A 12 -15.32 33.43 -46.20
C TYR A 12 -16.30 33.99 -47.24
N THR A 13 -15.87 34.05 -48.50
CA THR A 13 -16.73 34.45 -49.61
C THR A 13 -17.62 33.27 -50.01
N SER A 14 -18.93 33.42 -49.82
CA SER A 14 -19.95 32.47 -50.29
C SER A 14 -20.04 32.47 -51.83
N LYS A 15 -20.74 31.47 -52.40
CA LYS A 15 -20.94 31.35 -53.86
C LYS A 15 -21.60 32.59 -54.47
N ASP A 16 -22.44 33.28 -53.70
CA ASP A 16 -23.16 34.50 -54.10
C ASP A 16 -22.30 35.77 -54.01
N GLY A 17 -20.99 35.66 -53.72
CA GLY A 17 -20.08 36.80 -53.54
C GLY A 17 -20.22 37.55 -52.20
N ARG A 18 -21.15 37.13 -51.33
CA ARG A 18 -21.32 37.67 -49.97
C ARG A 18 -20.24 37.14 -49.02
N CYS A 19 -19.88 37.91 -48.00
CA CYS A 19 -19.06 37.44 -46.89
C CYS A 19 -19.95 36.82 -45.80
N CYS A 20 -19.54 35.65 -45.31
CA CYS A 20 -20.21 34.88 -44.26
C CYS A 20 -19.18 34.49 -43.19
N ASP A 21 -19.56 34.47 -41.91
CA ASP A 21 -18.68 34.04 -40.83
C ASP A 21 -18.46 32.53 -40.83
N ARG A 22 -17.29 32.06 -40.41
CA ARG A 22 -16.96 30.64 -40.24
C ARG A 22 -17.64 30.08 -38.98
N CYS A 23 -18.18 28.87 -39.09
CA CYS A 23 -18.62 28.07 -37.96
C CYS A 23 -17.43 27.68 -37.07
N GLN A 24 -17.67 27.50 -35.77
CA GLN A 24 -16.63 27.14 -34.81
C GLN A 24 -16.17 25.68 -34.97
N ALA A 25 -15.08 25.32 -34.29
CA ALA A 25 -14.74 23.91 -34.08
C ALA A 25 -15.89 23.20 -33.36
N GLY A 26 -16.24 21.98 -33.80
CA GLY A 26 -17.44 21.28 -33.37
C GLY A 26 -18.69 21.56 -34.20
N GLN A 27 -18.61 22.41 -35.22
CA GLN A 27 -19.75 22.80 -36.04
C GLN A 27 -19.48 22.69 -37.55
N SER A 28 -20.57 22.68 -38.32
CA SER A 28 -20.62 22.68 -39.79
C SER A 28 -21.76 23.58 -40.30
N THR A 29 -21.64 24.10 -41.52
CA THR A 29 -22.55 25.13 -42.05
C THR A 29 -23.78 24.53 -42.73
N LEU A 30 -24.99 24.90 -42.27
CA LEU A 30 -26.26 24.50 -42.88
C LEU A 30 -26.39 25.05 -44.31
N LEU A 31 -27.36 24.54 -45.09
CA LEU A 31 -27.57 24.92 -46.50
C LEU A 31 -27.69 26.44 -46.70
N SER A 32 -28.28 27.16 -45.75
CA SER A 32 -28.42 28.62 -45.67
C SER A 32 -27.11 29.41 -45.72
N ALA A 33 -25.95 28.76 -45.51
CA ALA A 33 -24.60 29.36 -45.57
C ALA A 33 -24.28 30.42 -44.50
N THR A 34 -25.19 30.69 -43.57
CA THR A 34 -25.02 31.67 -42.47
C THR A 34 -25.25 31.05 -41.09
N GLU A 35 -25.75 29.81 -41.03
CA GLU A 35 -26.09 29.11 -39.78
C GLU A 35 -25.19 27.90 -39.58
N CYS A 36 -24.94 27.55 -38.31
CA CYS A 36 -24.01 26.50 -37.90
C CYS A 36 -24.70 25.43 -37.05
N ALA A 37 -24.56 24.16 -37.44
CA ALA A 37 -25.04 22.99 -36.71
C ALA A 37 -23.88 22.28 -36.02
N GLN A 38 -24.11 21.79 -34.80
CA GLN A 38 -23.16 20.96 -34.07
C GLN A 38 -22.91 19.64 -34.81
N CYS A 39 -21.68 19.11 -34.76
CA CYS A 39 -21.39 17.77 -35.24
C CYS A 39 -22.09 16.69 -34.41
N ASN A 40 -22.75 15.74 -35.07
CA ASN A 40 -23.33 14.56 -34.44
C ASN A 40 -22.25 13.63 -33.85
N HIS A 41 -22.65 12.73 -32.96
CA HIS A 41 -21.77 11.71 -32.40
C HIS A 41 -21.06 10.90 -33.50
N GLY A 42 -19.75 10.67 -33.34
CA GLY A 42 -18.90 10.04 -34.36
C GLY A 42 -18.44 10.98 -35.49
N LEU A 43 -18.70 12.29 -35.39
CA LEU A 43 -18.21 13.31 -36.31
C LEU A 43 -17.51 14.47 -35.56
N TYR A 44 -16.56 15.14 -36.23
CA TYR A 44 -15.83 16.30 -35.67
C TYR A 44 -15.47 17.39 -36.69
N THR A 45 -15.15 18.60 -36.20
CA THR A 45 -14.39 19.63 -36.94
C THR A 45 -13.40 20.31 -36.00
N ALA A 46 -12.10 20.22 -36.30
CA ALA A 46 -11.02 20.65 -35.40
C ALA A 46 -10.73 22.16 -35.41
N THR A 47 -11.25 22.91 -36.39
CA THR A 47 -10.95 24.34 -36.61
C THR A 47 -12.19 25.11 -37.07
N LYS A 48 -12.12 26.45 -37.01
CA LYS A 48 -13.12 27.33 -37.64
C LYS A 48 -13.22 27.03 -39.13
N ASN A 49 -14.43 26.75 -39.61
CA ASN A 49 -14.63 26.18 -40.94
C ASN A 49 -15.93 26.68 -41.60
N HIS A 50 -16.10 26.35 -42.88
CA HIS A 50 -17.31 26.62 -43.67
C HIS A 50 -17.80 25.34 -44.38
N MET A 51 -17.54 24.18 -43.79
CA MET A 51 -17.80 22.89 -44.40
C MET A 51 -19.27 22.51 -44.23
N ARG A 52 -19.88 21.96 -45.29
CA ARG A 52 -21.28 21.50 -45.29
C ARG A 52 -21.50 20.19 -44.52
N LYS A 53 -20.43 19.56 -44.04
CA LYS A 53 -20.40 18.30 -43.28
C LYS A 53 -19.22 18.33 -42.32
N CYS A 54 -19.38 17.70 -41.15
CA CYS A 54 -18.26 17.38 -40.27
C CYS A 54 -17.45 16.19 -40.82
N ASN A 55 -16.20 16.06 -40.39
CA ASN A 55 -15.36 14.90 -40.68
C ASN A 55 -15.84 13.69 -39.86
N ILE A 56 -15.62 12.47 -40.36
CA ILE A 56 -15.87 11.24 -39.59
C ILE A 56 -14.69 11.01 -38.64
N CYS A 57 -14.98 10.65 -37.38
CA CYS A 57 -13.94 10.29 -36.41
C CYS A 57 -13.12 9.07 -36.86
N THR A 58 -11.81 9.11 -36.61
CA THR A 58 -10.89 8.01 -36.91
C THR A 58 -11.25 6.74 -36.12
N VAL A 59 -11.52 5.63 -36.82
CA VAL A 59 -11.84 4.35 -36.17
C VAL A 59 -10.56 3.59 -35.86
N CYS A 60 -10.27 3.39 -34.58
CA CYS A 60 -9.11 2.64 -34.12
C CYS A 60 -9.28 1.12 -34.33
N SER A 61 -8.21 0.44 -34.76
CA SER A 61 -8.13 -1.03 -34.73
C SER A 61 -8.23 -1.54 -33.27
N PRO A 62 -8.79 -2.75 -33.02
CA PRO A 62 -8.99 -3.25 -31.65
C PRO A 62 -7.70 -3.50 -30.83
N SER A 63 -6.52 -3.39 -31.47
CA SER A 63 -5.20 -3.41 -30.82
C SER A 63 -4.71 -2.02 -30.36
N LYS A 64 -5.55 -0.98 -30.47
CA LYS A 64 -5.23 0.41 -30.12
C LYS A 64 -6.25 0.95 -29.12
N THR A 65 -5.77 1.58 -28.06
CA THR A 65 -6.58 2.36 -27.12
C THR A 65 -7.09 3.62 -27.81
N LEU A 66 -8.39 3.88 -27.69
CA LEU A 66 -9.02 5.11 -28.17
C LEU A 66 -8.89 6.21 -27.10
N LYS A 67 -8.46 7.40 -27.48
CA LYS A 67 -8.87 8.64 -26.79
C LYS A 67 -10.14 9.15 -27.48
N ASP A 68 -11.22 9.28 -26.73
CA ASP A 68 -12.57 9.50 -27.27
C ASP A 68 -12.65 10.70 -28.22
N CYS A 69 -13.32 10.47 -29.36
CA CYS A 69 -13.62 11.55 -30.29
C CYS A 69 -14.69 12.48 -29.70
N THR A 70 -14.53 13.77 -29.92
CA THR A 70 -15.52 14.79 -29.58
C THR A 70 -15.83 15.61 -30.82
N ALA A 71 -16.90 16.40 -30.81
CA ALA A 71 -17.19 17.32 -31.92
C ALA A 71 -15.98 18.20 -32.31
N GLN A 72 -15.11 18.55 -31.36
CA GLN A 72 -13.97 19.44 -31.57
C GLN A 72 -12.62 18.72 -31.82
N VAL A 73 -12.52 17.42 -31.56
CA VAL A 73 -11.24 16.69 -31.53
C VAL A 73 -11.43 15.28 -32.07
N ASP A 74 -10.62 14.90 -33.05
CA ASP A 74 -10.62 13.53 -33.61
C ASP A 74 -10.25 12.48 -32.55
N ALA A 75 -10.68 11.25 -32.78
CA ALA A 75 -10.17 10.06 -32.12
C ALA A 75 -8.65 9.96 -32.28
N VAL A 76 -7.93 9.88 -31.17
CA VAL A 76 -6.47 9.63 -31.18
C VAL A 76 -6.23 8.17 -30.79
N CYS A 77 -5.78 7.36 -31.74
CA CYS A 77 -5.44 5.96 -31.53
C CYS A 77 -4.02 5.82 -30.98
N THR A 78 -3.86 5.28 -29.78
CA THR A 78 -2.57 4.90 -29.21
C THR A 78 -2.45 3.38 -29.11
N CYS A 79 -1.24 2.81 -29.14
CA CYS A 79 -1.10 1.38 -28.85
C CYS A 79 -1.53 1.06 -27.40
N VAL A 80 -2.05 -0.14 -27.17
CA VAL A 80 -2.36 -0.62 -25.82
C VAL A 80 -1.08 -0.82 -24.99
N SER A 81 -1.19 -0.82 -23.65
CA SER A 81 -0.03 -0.99 -22.76
C SER A 81 0.77 -2.25 -23.09
N GLY A 82 2.10 -2.12 -23.11
CA GLY A 82 3.02 -3.17 -23.59
C GLY A 82 3.26 -3.17 -25.10
N PHE A 83 2.78 -2.16 -25.83
CA PHE A 83 3.06 -1.96 -27.25
C PHE A 83 3.42 -0.50 -27.57
N TYR A 84 4.23 -0.28 -28.61
CA TYR A 84 4.60 1.04 -29.15
C TYR A 84 4.34 1.13 -30.65
N CYS A 85 4.21 2.34 -31.18
CA CYS A 85 3.96 2.60 -32.59
C CYS A 85 5.22 2.39 -33.44
N SER A 86 5.11 1.67 -34.55
CA SER A 86 6.23 1.42 -35.47
C SER A 86 6.75 2.67 -36.22
N ASN A 87 6.03 3.80 -36.13
CA ASN A 87 6.37 5.10 -36.70
C ASN A 87 5.46 6.20 -36.10
N ASN A 88 5.74 7.48 -36.40
CA ASN A 88 4.95 8.63 -35.94
C ASN A 88 3.50 8.69 -36.43
N ARG A 89 3.10 7.84 -37.41
CA ARG A 89 1.71 7.72 -37.87
C ARG A 89 0.93 6.66 -37.09
N CYS A 90 1.64 5.85 -36.30
CA CYS A 90 1.12 4.70 -35.59
C CYS A 90 0.34 3.72 -36.48
N ASP A 91 0.83 3.46 -37.69
CA ASP A 91 0.18 2.53 -38.63
C ASP A 91 0.03 1.14 -37.98
N HIS A 92 1.13 0.62 -37.42
CA HIS A 92 1.21 -0.67 -36.72
C HIS A 92 1.76 -0.51 -35.30
N CYS A 93 1.25 -1.33 -34.38
CA CYS A 93 1.78 -1.48 -33.01
C CYS A 93 2.73 -2.67 -32.94
N ARG A 94 3.91 -2.49 -32.33
CA ARG A 94 4.90 -3.53 -32.03
C ARG A 94 4.88 -3.82 -30.52
N PRO A 95 5.05 -5.08 -30.08
CA PRO A 95 5.19 -5.37 -28.66
C PRO A 95 6.47 -4.71 -28.12
N ALA A 96 6.39 -4.18 -26.89
CA ALA A 96 7.54 -3.63 -26.20
C ALA A 96 8.49 -4.74 -25.73
N SER A 97 9.79 -4.48 -25.83
CA SER A 97 10.87 -5.35 -25.35
C SER A 97 10.70 -5.66 -23.87
N ARG A 98 10.88 -6.94 -23.51
CA ARG A 98 10.76 -7.44 -22.14
C ARG A 98 12.15 -7.67 -21.57
N CYS A 99 12.47 -7.02 -20.46
CA CYS A 99 13.75 -7.17 -19.80
C CYS A 99 13.84 -8.53 -19.12
N SER A 100 15.00 -9.19 -19.23
CA SER A 100 15.21 -10.52 -18.67
C SER A 100 15.40 -10.47 -17.15
N ARG A 101 15.37 -11.63 -16.48
CA ARG A 101 15.85 -11.72 -15.09
C ARG A 101 17.31 -11.28 -15.05
N GLY A 102 17.67 -10.38 -14.13
CA GLY A 102 19.00 -9.73 -14.15
C GLY A 102 19.01 -8.35 -14.81
N GLU A 103 17.94 -7.98 -15.51
CA GLU A 103 17.75 -6.69 -16.17
C GLU A 103 16.47 -6.01 -15.68
N GLY A 104 16.43 -4.69 -15.73
CA GLY A 104 15.24 -3.90 -15.46
C GLY A 104 15.05 -2.81 -16.49
N VAL A 105 13.84 -2.25 -16.50
CA VAL A 105 13.50 -1.11 -17.36
C VAL A 105 14.26 0.13 -16.91
N LYS A 106 15.11 0.64 -17.81
CA LYS A 106 15.80 1.93 -17.69
C LYS A 106 15.00 3.06 -18.34
N ALA A 107 14.27 2.78 -19.40
CA ALA A 107 13.24 3.66 -19.95
C ALA A 107 12.06 2.83 -20.45
N LEU A 108 10.84 3.22 -20.06
CA LEU A 108 9.61 2.63 -20.57
C LEU A 108 9.44 2.95 -22.06
N ALA A 109 8.81 2.03 -22.80
CA ALA A 109 8.35 2.29 -24.16
C ALA A 109 7.49 3.57 -24.21
N THR A 110 7.71 4.38 -25.25
CA THR A 110 7.00 5.65 -25.47
C THR A 110 6.02 5.49 -26.65
N HIS A 111 5.53 6.59 -27.22
CA HIS A 111 4.69 6.52 -28.41
C HIS A 111 5.38 5.76 -29.55
N THR A 112 6.67 6.00 -29.82
CA THR A 112 7.41 5.43 -30.96
C THR A 112 8.67 4.66 -30.60
N ASN A 113 9.14 4.74 -29.35
CA ASN A 113 10.40 4.14 -28.93
C ASN A 113 10.11 2.90 -28.06
N ASP A 114 10.93 1.87 -28.21
CA ASP A 114 10.82 0.64 -27.44
C ASP A 114 11.26 0.82 -25.97
N THR A 115 10.89 -0.12 -25.10
CA THR A 115 11.42 -0.25 -23.74
C THR A 115 12.93 -0.50 -23.80
N ILE A 116 13.70 0.31 -23.07
CA ILE A 116 15.15 0.16 -22.93
C ILE A 116 15.44 -0.59 -21.64
N CYS A 117 15.98 -1.80 -21.77
CA CYS A 117 16.46 -2.61 -20.67
C CYS A 117 17.91 -2.28 -20.32
N ALA A 118 18.28 -2.44 -19.05
CA ALA A 118 19.67 -2.40 -18.59
C ALA A 118 19.92 -3.49 -17.53
N PRO A 119 21.13 -4.06 -17.45
CA PRO A 119 21.51 -4.94 -16.35
C PRO A 119 21.34 -4.23 -14.99
N CYS A 120 20.86 -4.96 -13.98
CA CYS A 120 20.73 -4.41 -12.64
C CYS A 120 22.12 -4.09 -12.04
N GLU A 121 22.23 -2.89 -11.47
CA GLU A 121 23.44 -2.41 -10.79
C GLU A 121 23.60 -3.11 -9.43
N ASP A 122 24.81 -3.09 -8.87
CA ASP A 122 25.11 -3.85 -7.66
C ASP A 122 24.36 -3.29 -6.44
N GLY A 123 23.78 -4.18 -5.64
CA GLY A 123 22.77 -3.81 -4.64
C GLY A 123 21.32 -3.79 -5.18
N THR A 124 21.09 -4.15 -6.45
CA THR A 124 19.75 -4.26 -7.05
C THR A 124 19.52 -5.58 -7.79
N TYR A 125 18.25 -5.93 -8.02
CA TYR A 125 17.84 -7.16 -8.71
C TYR A 125 16.55 -7.03 -9.53
N SER A 126 16.36 -7.97 -10.46
CA SER A 126 15.11 -8.21 -11.17
C SER A 126 14.82 -9.70 -11.25
N ASN A 127 13.71 -10.13 -10.67
CA ASN A 127 13.27 -11.53 -10.60
C ASN A 127 12.07 -11.84 -11.53
N VAL A 128 11.81 -10.99 -12.53
CA VAL A 128 10.66 -11.06 -13.45
C VAL A 128 11.11 -10.97 -14.92
N THR A 129 10.18 -11.07 -15.86
CA THR A 129 10.44 -10.84 -17.29
C THR A 129 9.26 -10.13 -17.95
N ASP A 130 9.31 -8.80 -17.92
CA ASP A 130 8.26 -7.90 -18.38
C ASP A 130 8.84 -6.61 -18.99
N PHE A 131 7.99 -5.73 -19.50
CA PHE A 131 8.35 -4.51 -20.22
C PHE A 131 8.29 -3.22 -19.36
N HIS A 132 8.04 -3.32 -18.05
CA HIS A 132 7.74 -2.16 -17.18
C HIS A 132 8.43 -2.13 -15.80
N SER A 133 8.91 -3.25 -15.26
CA SER A 133 9.56 -3.33 -13.95
C SER A 133 11.00 -2.80 -14.01
N PRO A 134 11.36 -1.76 -13.22
CA PRO A 134 12.77 -1.42 -12.98
C PRO A 134 13.42 -2.44 -12.03
N CYS A 135 14.75 -2.41 -11.95
CA CYS A 135 15.49 -3.14 -10.92
C CYS A 135 15.10 -2.63 -9.52
N ARG A 136 14.96 -3.54 -8.56
CA ARG A 136 14.58 -3.27 -7.17
C ARG A 136 15.81 -3.34 -6.28
N ALA A 137 15.91 -2.48 -5.27
CA ALA A 137 16.99 -2.58 -4.29
C ALA A 137 16.93 -3.90 -3.52
N HIS A 138 18.08 -4.44 -3.11
CA HIS A 138 18.15 -5.61 -2.23
C HIS A 138 17.65 -5.29 -0.82
N THR A 139 16.99 -6.25 -0.18
CA THR A 139 16.59 -6.18 1.23
C THR A 139 17.81 -6.07 2.13
N ARG A 140 18.00 -4.89 2.74
CA ARG A 140 19.01 -4.66 3.77
C ARG A 140 18.56 -5.31 5.09
N CYS A 141 18.96 -6.56 5.31
CA CYS A 141 18.59 -7.35 6.50
C CYS A 141 18.86 -6.64 7.83
N GLU A 142 19.83 -5.74 7.86
CA GLU A 142 20.24 -5.00 9.04
C GLU A 142 19.21 -3.94 9.46
N ASP A 143 18.52 -3.32 8.51
CA ASP A 143 17.45 -2.33 8.76
C ASP A 143 16.21 -2.98 9.42
N ILE A 144 16.03 -4.30 9.20
CA ILE A 144 15.00 -5.11 9.84
C ILE A 144 15.55 -5.94 11.03
N GLY A 145 16.73 -5.60 11.53
CA GLY A 145 17.32 -6.20 12.73
C GLY A 145 17.76 -7.66 12.57
N ARG A 146 18.04 -8.13 11.35
CA ARG A 146 18.38 -9.53 11.03
C ARG A 146 19.82 -9.71 10.55
N GLU A 147 20.33 -10.93 10.70
CA GLU A 147 21.56 -11.36 10.05
C GLU A 147 21.36 -11.53 8.53
N LEU A 148 22.38 -11.22 7.74
CA LEU A 148 22.40 -11.55 6.31
C LEU A 148 22.82 -13.01 6.15
N LYS A 149 21.93 -13.85 5.59
CA LYS A 149 22.20 -15.28 5.36
C LYS A 149 22.73 -15.55 3.95
N THR A 150 22.29 -14.79 2.96
CA THR A 150 22.76 -14.92 1.57
C THR A 150 22.71 -13.57 0.88
N LEU A 151 23.81 -13.19 0.23
CA LEU A 151 23.89 -11.98 -0.60
C LEU A 151 22.89 -12.06 -1.75
N GLY A 152 22.30 -10.92 -2.10
CA GLY A 152 21.46 -10.81 -3.29
C GLY A 152 22.29 -10.94 -4.57
N THR A 153 21.64 -11.33 -5.67
CA THR A 153 22.23 -11.32 -7.02
C THR A 153 21.45 -10.36 -7.89
N ARG A 154 21.90 -10.11 -9.14
CA ARG A 154 21.10 -9.34 -10.11
C ARG A 154 19.74 -10.00 -10.42
N THR A 155 19.56 -11.29 -10.11
CA THR A 155 18.32 -12.06 -10.40
C THR A 155 17.47 -12.41 -9.17
N THR A 156 17.98 -12.16 -7.95
CA THR A 156 17.38 -12.60 -6.67
C THR A 156 17.67 -11.61 -5.56
N ASP A 157 16.71 -11.43 -4.65
CA ASP A 157 16.93 -10.62 -3.44
C ASP A 157 17.94 -11.26 -2.48
N ALA A 158 18.46 -10.47 -1.54
CA ALA A 158 19.19 -10.93 -0.39
C ALA A 158 18.27 -11.71 0.57
N ILE A 159 18.81 -12.77 1.20
CA ILE A 159 18.07 -13.62 2.13
C ILE A 159 18.52 -13.30 3.56
N CYS A 160 17.57 -12.92 4.40
CA CYS A 160 17.80 -12.64 5.82
C CYS A 160 17.58 -13.88 6.69
N GLY A 161 18.44 -14.07 7.68
CA GLY A 161 18.33 -15.14 8.67
C GLY A 161 17.47 -14.74 9.87
N ASN A 162 17.96 -15.11 11.05
CA ASN A 162 17.38 -14.80 12.35
C ASN A 162 17.57 -13.32 12.71
N PHE A 163 16.88 -12.86 13.75
CA PHE A 163 17.13 -11.56 14.36
C PHE A 163 18.52 -11.53 15.02
N LYS A 164 19.23 -10.40 14.92
CA LYS A 164 20.52 -10.18 15.60
C LYS A 164 20.27 -10.10 17.10
N SER A 165 20.58 -11.18 17.83
CA SER A 165 20.40 -11.26 19.29
C SER A 165 21.43 -10.41 20.04
N HIS A 166 21.15 -9.11 20.20
CA HIS A 166 22.02 -8.14 20.89
C HIS A 166 22.29 -8.43 22.39
N CYS A 167 21.65 -9.44 22.99
CA CYS A 167 21.78 -9.81 24.41
C CYS A 167 23.08 -10.56 24.79
N HIS A 168 24.21 -10.28 24.12
CA HIS A 168 25.52 -10.84 24.50
C HIS A 168 25.95 -10.41 25.93
N TRP A 169 25.40 -9.31 26.44
CA TRP A 169 25.61 -8.85 27.83
C TRP A 169 24.70 -9.54 28.86
N ALA A 170 23.57 -10.14 28.45
CA ALA A 170 22.59 -10.69 29.37
C ALA A 170 23.09 -11.94 30.10
N LEU A 171 23.86 -12.79 29.41
CA LEU A 171 24.49 -13.98 30.00
C LEU A 171 25.49 -13.63 31.11
N PRO A 172 26.52 -12.78 30.89
CA PRO A 172 27.40 -12.36 31.97
C PRO A 172 26.65 -11.55 33.05
N ALA A 173 25.76 -10.62 32.70
CA ALA A 173 25.02 -9.82 33.70
C ALA A 173 24.19 -10.70 34.65
N SER A 174 23.53 -11.75 34.12
CA SER A 174 22.80 -12.73 34.94
C SER A 174 23.74 -13.54 35.84
N LEU A 175 24.89 -13.96 35.32
CA LEU A 175 25.89 -14.74 36.07
C LEU A 175 26.49 -13.92 37.23
N TRP A 176 26.91 -12.67 36.97
CA TRP A 176 27.42 -11.75 37.99
C TRP A 176 26.36 -11.42 39.04
N SER A 177 25.11 -11.17 38.63
CA SER A 177 23.99 -10.91 39.56
C SER A 177 23.74 -12.10 40.50
N GLY A 178 23.69 -13.33 39.95
CA GLY A 178 23.53 -14.56 40.75
C GLY A 178 24.70 -14.81 41.70
N LEU A 179 25.94 -14.53 41.28
CA LEU A 179 27.13 -14.69 42.12
C LEU A 179 27.15 -13.67 43.28
N VAL A 180 26.76 -12.42 43.04
CA VAL A 180 26.64 -11.40 44.11
C VAL A 180 25.51 -11.77 45.09
N LEU A 181 24.35 -12.18 44.58
CA LEU A 181 23.21 -12.57 45.43
C LEU A 181 23.53 -13.77 46.32
N THR A 182 24.17 -14.80 45.77
CA THR A 182 24.58 -15.99 46.56
C THR A 182 25.65 -15.66 47.59
N ALA A 183 26.62 -14.80 47.28
CA ALA A 183 27.61 -14.32 48.25
C ALA A 183 26.97 -13.56 49.41
N LEU A 184 25.99 -12.68 49.15
CA LEU A 184 25.26 -11.94 50.19
C LEU A 184 24.45 -12.88 51.09
N ILE A 185 23.79 -13.90 50.53
CA ILE A 185 23.05 -14.91 51.32
C ILE A 185 24.02 -15.70 52.22
N LEU A 186 25.17 -16.14 51.70
CA LEU A 186 26.19 -16.85 52.49
C LEU A 186 26.75 -15.96 53.61
N PHE A 187 27.07 -14.69 53.33
CA PHE A 187 27.55 -13.75 54.34
C PHE A 187 26.49 -13.51 55.43
N GLY A 188 25.22 -13.34 55.05
CA GLY A 188 24.09 -13.23 55.97
C GLY A 188 23.91 -14.48 56.84
N LEU A 189 24.05 -15.68 56.28
CA LEU A 189 24.00 -16.94 57.02
C LEU A 189 25.19 -17.13 57.97
N ILE A 190 26.39 -16.69 57.59
CA ILE A 190 27.58 -16.70 58.46
C ILE A 190 27.37 -15.73 59.63
N TYR A 191 27.02 -14.47 59.36
CA TYR A 191 26.72 -13.47 60.39
C TYR A 191 25.57 -13.90 61.31
N TRP A 192 24.53 -14.55 60.77
CA TRP A 192 23.45 -15.10 61.58
C TRP A 192 23.92 -16.28 62.45
N ARG A 193 24.76 -17.19 61.93
CA ARG A 193 25.37 -18.29 62.72
C ARG A 193 26.25 -17.76 63.84
N GLU A 194 27.12 -16.78 63.56
CA GLU A 194 27.94 -16.06 64.55
C GLU A 194 27.07 -15.45 65.67
N LYS A 195 26.09 -14.63 65.28
CA LYS A 195 25.17 -13.94 66.23
C LYS A 195 24.31 -14.93 67.03
N ARG A 196 23.96 -16.08 66.44
CA ARG A 196 23.24 -17.18 67.10
C ARG A 196 24.15 -18.04 68.00
N ARG A 197 25.46 -18.09 67.73
CA ARG A 197 26.50 -18.64 68.63
C ARG A 197 26.66 -17.75 69.87
N SER A 198 26.84 -16.45 69.66
CA SER A 198 26.94 -15.45 70.75
C SER A 198 25.70 -15.44 71.65
N ARG A 199 24.49 -15.55 71.09
CA ARG A 199 23.25 -15.73 71.87
C ARG A 199 23.15 -17.06 72.65
N ARG A 200 23.94 -18.09 72.31
CA ARG A 200 23.98 -19.37 73.04
C ARG A 200 25.01 -19.37 74.18
N THR A 201 26.10 -18.61 74.08
CA THR A 201 27.03 -18.43 75.20
C THR A 201 26.50 -17.50 76.29
N GLY A 202 25.49 -16.68 75.99
CA GLY A 202 24.82 -15.80 76.97
C GLY A 202 23.66 -16.43 77.75
N LEU A 203 23.55 -17.76 77.82
CA LEU A 203 22.39 -18.46 78.44
C LEU A 203 22.83 -19.57 79.44
N ASN A 204 23.87 -19.31 80.24
CA ASN A 204 24.41 -20.26 81.23
C ASN A 204 25.11 -19.57 82.43
N VAL A 205 24.51 -18.51 82.96
CA VAL A 205 24.82 -17.88 84.26
C VAL A 205 23.47 -17.54 84.94
N GLU A 206 23.44 -17.45 86.28
CA GLU A 206 22.25 -17.51 87.17
C GLU A 206 20.96 -16.74 86.77
N PHE A 207 19.71 -17.09 87.14
CA PHE A 207 19.01 -17.88 88.21
C PHE A 207 18.13 -17.00 89.14
N ILE A 208 16.80 -17.18 89.04
CA ILE A 208 15.73 -17.01 90.05
C ILE A 208 15.72 -15.75 90.97
N SER A 209 14.69 -14.89 90.83
CA SER A 209 13.53 -14.81 91.77
C SER A 209 12.43 -13.83 91.30
N SER A 210 11.22 -13.95 91.88
CA SER A 210 9.98 -13.13 91.78
C SER A 210 10.02 -11.77 91.05
N SER A 211 9.00 -11.35 90.27
CA SER A 211 7.70 -11.96 89.87
C SER A 211 7.11 -11.12 88.68
N ASP A 212 5.83 -11.03 88.26
CA ASP A 212 4.51 -11.40 88.82
C ASP A 212 3.40 -11.50 87.72
N HIS A 213 2.10 -11.40 88.10
CA HIS A 213 0.88 -11.25 87.27
C HIS A 213 1.02 -10.35 86.00
N ASP A 214 0.24 -10.53 84.91
CA ASP A 214 -1.08 -11.18 84.81
C ASP A 214 -1.37 -11.89 83.45
N MET A 215 -2.54 -12.53 83.35
CA MET A 215 -3.01 -13.34 82.20
C MET A 215 -3.35 -12.55 80.92
N VAL A 216 -3.13 -13.15 79.74
CA VAL A 216 -4.19 -13.54 78.77
C VAL A 216 -3.64 -14.47 77.68
N ASN A 217 -4.47 -15.44 77.26
CA ASN A 217 -4.16 -16.47 76.27
C ASN A 217 -4.71 -16.10 74.88
N ASP A 218 -3.91 -16.29 73.81
CA ASP A 218 -4.39 -17.13 72.71
C ASP A 218 -3.29 -17.93 71.99
N ASN A 219 -3.67 -19.13 71.54
CA ASN A 219 -2.93 -19.97 70.60
C ASN A 219 -3.34 -19.56 69.16
N THR A 220 -2.67 -19.94 68.07
CA THR A 220 -2.58 -21.33 67.57
C THR A 220 -1.61 -21.40 66.37
N GLN A 221 -1.16 -22.62 66.04
CA GLN A 221 -0.49 -23.03 64.80
C GLN A 221 -0.99 -22.32 63.52
N GLY A 222 -0.19 -22.19 62.46
CA GLY A 222 1.14 -22.76 62.20
C GLY A 222 1.23 -23.41 60.80
N SER A 223 2.09 -24.42 60.68
CA SER A 223 2.31 -25.27 59.49
C SER A 223 3.22 -24.75 58.36
N LEU A 224 4.04 -25.70 57.93
CA LEU A 224 5.08 -25.67 56.92
C LEU A 224 4.59 -25.73 55.46
N ASP A 225 5.53 -25.44 54.56
CA ASP A 225 5.96 -26.28 53.41
C ASP A 225 5.43 -26.14 51.96
N SER A 226 6.44 -26.15 51.08
CA SER A 226 6.51 -26.76 49.74
C SER A 226 5.91 -26.04 48.52
N CYS A 227 6.30 -26.53 47.34
CA CYS A 227 6.35 -25.79 46.08
C CYS A 227 5.80 -26.57 44.87
N LEU A 228 5.05 -25.85 44.02
CA LEU A 228 4.87 -26.09 42.57
C LEU A 228 4.12 -27.39 42.16
N PRO A 229 3.70 -27.57 40.89
CA PRO A 229 3.86 -26.69 39.71
C PRO A 229 2.53 -26.29 39.01
N ILE A 230 2.61 -25.49 37.95
CA ILE A 230 1.95 -25.71 36.63
C ILE A 230 2.33 -24.57 35.66
N THR A 231 2.48 -24.91 34.37
CA THR A 231 2.61 -24.01 33.21
C THR A 231 1.73 -24.56 32.07
N PRO A 232 1.46 -23.81 30.97
CA PRO A 232 1.39 -22.35 30.81
C PRO A 232 0.09 -21.89 30.11
N LEU A 233 -0.36 -20.64 30.30
CA LEU A 233 -1.36 -20.03 29.41
C LEU A 233 -1.07 -18.56 29.03
N LYS A 234 -0.66 -18.39 27.77
CA LYS A 234 -1.22 -17.49 26.75
C LYS A 234 -1.74 -16.12 27.22
N ALA A 235 -1.04 -15.06 26.83
CA ALA A 235 -1.54 -13.69 26.92
C ALA A 235 -2.59 -13.37 25.84
N SER A 236 -3.62 -12.61 26.23
CA SER A 236 -4.47 -11.81 25.33
C SER A 236 -4.95 -10.57 26.08
N VAL A 237 -4.70 -9.39 25.53
CA VAL A 237 -4.98 -8.10 26.19
C VAL A 237 -6.47 -7.79 26.17
N SER A 238 -7.02 -7.40 27.31
CA SER A 238 -8.28 -6.67 27.41
C SER A 238 -7.99 -5.18 27.69
N PHE A 239 -8.60 -4.29 26.92
CA PHE A 239 -8.56 -2.85 27.17
C PHE A 239 -9.62 -2.48 28.21
N ALA A 240 -9.32 -1.47 29.04
CA ALA A 240 -10.27 -0.90 29.99
C ALA A 240 -10.87 0.38 29.41
N GLU A 241 -12.19 0.41 29.25
CA GLU A 241 -12.96 1.60 28.87
C GLU A 241 -13.09 2.53 30.10
N SER A 242 -12.87 3.83 29.94
CA SER A 242 -13.01 4.81 31.02
C SER A 242 -14.33 5.58 30.93
N SER A 243 -15.16 5.47 31.96
CA SER A 243 -16.48 6.07 32.01
C SER A 243 -16.45 7.57 32.31
N HIS A 244 -16.93 8.42 31.39
CA HIS A 244 -17.56 9.70 31.72
C HIS A 244 -18.61 10.06 30.66
N GLY A 245 -19.84 10.33 31.09
CA GLY A 245 -21.00 10.46 30.20
C GLY A 245 -21.66 11.83 30.21
N ASN A 246 -22.04 12.28 29.01
CA ASN A 246 -23.18 13.15 28.67
C ASN A 246 -23.22 13.30 27.13
N GLY A 247 -24.35 13.24 26.42
CA GLY A 247 -25.70 12.89 26.86
C GLY A 247 -26.80 13.56 26.03
N SER A 248 -27.12 13.05 24.82
CA SER A 248 -28.44 13.25 24.19
C SER A 248 -28.69 12.37 22.95
N THR A 249 -29.65 11.45 23.09
CA THR A 249 -30.70 11.05 22.11
C THR A 249 -30.51 11.30 20.60
N GLY A 250 -30.59 10.22 19.80
CA GLY A 250 -30.72 10.27 18.33
C GLY A 250 -30.96 8.88 17.71
N TYR A 251 -32.18 8.35 17.81
CA TYR A 251 -32.51 7.00 17.34
C TYR A 251 -32.84 6.96 15.84
N SER A 252 -32.32 5.98 15.10
CA SER A 252 -33.01 5.38 13.93
C SER A 252 -32.38 4.04 13.54
N THR A 253 -33.20 3.17 12.95
CA THR A 253 -32.91 1.76 12.69
C THR A 253 -32.96 1.43 11.20
N GLY A 254 -32.17 0.43 10.77
CA GLY A 254 -32.71 -0.55 9.82
C GLY A 254 -31.90 -0.84 8.55
N ASN A 255 -31.60 -2.14 8.42
CA ASN A 255 -31.70 -2.93 7.19
C ASN A 255 -30.57 -2.85 6.14
N PHE A 256 -29.67 -3.84 6.24
CA PHE A 256 -29.14 -4.50 5.05
C PHE A 256 -30.29 -5.12 4.23
N LEU A 257 -30.22 -4.99 2.91
CA LEU A 257 -31.05 -5.76 1.98
C LEU A 257 -30.14 -6.51 0.99
N ARG A 258 -30.43 -7.80 0.80
CA ARG A 258 -29.64 -8.76 0.03
C ARG A 258 -30.53 -9.34 -1.05
N SER A 259 -30.51 -8.77 -2.25
CA SER A 259 -31.28 -9.30 -3.37
C SER A 259 -30.74 -10.68 -3.78
N TYR A 260 -31.65 -11.66 -3.88
CA TYR A 260 -31.44 -12.90 -4.61
C TYR A 260 -32.08 -12.79 -6.00
N SER A 261 -31.78 -13.75 -6.86
CA SER A 261 -32.21 -13.80 -8.26
C SER A 261 -33.71 -14.11 -8.45
N GLU A 262 -34.28 -13.53 -9.50
CA GLU A 262 -35.65 -13.78 -10.00
C GLU A 262 -35.61 -14.72 -11.23
N PRO A 263 -36.51 -15.71 -11.35
CA PRO A 263 -36.70 -16.50 -12.56
C PRO A 263 -37.70 -15.82 -13.52
N GLN A 264 -37.77 -16.29 -14.77
CA GLN A 264 -38.70 -15.79 -15.80
C GLN A 264 -39.25 -16.97 -16.62
N GLU A 265 -40.58 -17.17 -16.61
CA GLU A 265 -41.23 -18.31 -17.29
C GLU A 265 -42.70 -18.04 -17.69
N ASP A 266 -42.90 -17.20 -18.71
CA ASP A 266 -44.18 -16.90 -19.39
C ASP A 266 -43.92 -16.26 -20.78
N GLU A 267 -44.68 -16.47 -21.86
CA GLU A 267 -45.64 -17.54 -22.23
C GLU A 267 -45.54 -17.79 -23.77
N TRP A 268 -46.12 -18.87 -24.28
CA TRP A 268 -46.18 -19.20 -25.72
C TRP A 268 -47.18 -18.33 -26.51
N CYS A 269 -46.88 -18.08 -27.79
CA CYS A 269 -47.88 -17.96 -28.84
C CYS A 269 -47.31 -18.43 -30.18
N GLY A 270 -48.07 -19.20 -30.95
CA GLY A 270 -47.67 -19.64 -32.27
C GLY A 270 -48.83 -20.17 -33.12
N THR A 271 -48.72 -19.96 -34.42
CA THR A 271 -49.51 -20.49 -35.55
C THR A 271 -48.64 -20.39 -36.80
#